data_AF-A0A2H3L7H1-F1
#
_entry.id   AF-A0A2H3L7H1-F1
#
_cell.length_a   1.000
_cell.length_b   1.000
_cell.length_c   1.000
_cell.angle_alpha   90.00
_cell.angle_beta   90.00
_cell.angle_gamma   90.00
#
_symmetry.space_group_name_H-M   'P 1'
#
loop_
_entity.id
_entity.type
_entity.pdbx_description
1 polymer ?
#
loop_
_entity_poly.entity_id
_entity_poly.type
_entity_poly.pdbx_seq_one_letter_code
_entity_poly.pdbx_strand_id
1 'polypeptide(L)'
;MTSLNSASINATSTRHDATSQYLYAIIPVEEALIFEVEGVEPGSDVYTVQDGGLAVVTSQVPRSDFGGLDRAEAMRYLTAHQRVVDAVLREYPLLPVKFGTTLSNERRLIQLLRQSKALLREHLTQLEQKEQLEVVVLWDLNKVLAELAASPEVVAVKEQVAQLPAEQSESGRILLGQLVHGLLQQRRAGLSAHVLEHLRVAAEDVVVNPLMDETMVANLALLIDTRKRMVFDQRLDQLDQQFGGQLHIRCIDSLAPYSFATVEVAMLDFAEVVAARQVLELDEEVSAATIKQSFRRLAARTHPDYNQDDPTASSQMDALTNAYRFLTEVATSQVGSDPQALCRLSREDVEATLMVRVVRQEAVE
;
A
#
# COMPACT_ATOMS: atom_id res chain seq x y z
N MET A 1 -56.13 23.71 -34.82
CA MET A 1 -56.31 22.50 -33.99
C MET A 1 -55.05 21.65 -34.15
N THR A 2 -54.04 21.95 -33.34
CA THR A 2 -53.63 21.13 -32.18
C THR A 2 -52.91 19.86 -32.62
N SER A 3 -51.57 19.88 -32.58
CA SER A 3 -50.84 19.01 -31.65
C SER A 3 -49.37 19.41 -31.59
N LEU A 4 -48.92 19.64 -30.37
CA LEU A 4 -47.52 19.86 -30.00
C LEU A 4 -46.74 18.56 -30.20
N ASN A 5 -45.48 18.67 -30.63
CA ASN A 5 -44.48 17.68 -30.26
C ASN A 5 -43.21 18.41 -29.83
N SER A 6 -42.95 18.32 -28.54
CA SER A 6 -41.76 18.77 -27.82
C SER A 6 -40.56 17.94 -28.24
N ALA A 7 -39.61 18.56 -28.96
CA ALA A 7 -38.27 18.01 -29.14
C ALA A 7 -37.35 18.63 -28.10
N SER A 8 -37.00 17.82 -27.10
CA SER A 8 -36.00 18.12 -26.08
C SER A 8 -34.68 18.50 -26.72
N ILE A 9 -34.16 19.65 -26.31
CA ILE A 9 -32.79 20.10 -26.57
C ILE A 9 -31.87 19.19 -25.74
N ASN A 10 -31.44 18.07 -26.31
CA ASN A 10 -30.25 17.39 -25.82
C ASN A 10 -29.06 18.23 -26.29
N ALA A 11 -28.60 19.11 -25.40
CA ALA A 11 -27.27 19.68 -25.46
C ALA A 11 -26.28 18.51 -25.31
N THR A 12 -25.86 17.96 -26.44
CA THR A 12 -24.70 17.10 -26.56
C THR A 12 -23.49 17.95 -26.17
N SER A 13 -23.18 17.98 -24.87
CA SER A 13 -21.97 18.61 -24.37
C SER A 13 -20.79 17.75 -24.82
N THR A 14 -20.08 18.24 -25.83
CA THR A 14 -18.84 17.71 -26.36
C THR A 14 -17.78 17.67 -25.25
N ARG A 15 -17.60 16.50 -24.62
CA ARG A 15 -16.39 16.21 -23.83
C ARG A 15 -15.22 16.18 -24.80
N HIS A 16 -14.36 17.20 -24.79
CA HIS A 16 -12.98 17.03 -25.24
C HIS A 16 -12.38 15.91 -24.38
N ASP A 17 -11.71 14.93 -25.00
CA ASP A 17 -10.89 13.93 -24.31
C ASP A 17 -9.83 14.67 -23.47
N ALA A 18 -10.12 14.86 -22.19
CA ALA A 18 -9.23 15.58 -21.29
C ALA A 18 -8.04 14.67 -20.96
N THR A 19 -6.90 14.93 -21.62
CA THR A 19 -5.63 14.27 -21.32
C THR A 19 -5.23 14.54 -19.86
N SER A 20 -4.95 13.48 -19.12
CA SER A 20 -4.46 13.54 -17.73
C SER A 20 -2.98 13.19 -17.70
N GLN A 21 -2.32 13.55 -16.60
CA GLN A 21 -0.94 13.16 -16.31
C GLN A 21 -0.95 11.89 -15.46
N TYR A 22 -0.29 10.83 -15.91
CA TYR A 22 -0.10 9.58 -15.17
C TYR A 22 1.21 9.63 -14.39
N LEU A 23 1.18 9.31 -13.10
CA LEU A 23 2.36 9.44 -12.23
C LEU A 23 3.00 8.07 -12.00
N TYR A 24 4.30 7.95 -12.26
CA TYR A 24 5.06 6.71 -12.05
C TYR A 24 5.84 6.72 -10.75
N ALA A 25 6.60 7.79 -10.52
CA ALA A 25 7.55 7.90 -9.42
C ALA A 25 7.90 9.36 -9.13
N ILE A 26 8.52 9.60 -7.97
CA ILE A 26 9.10 10.90 -7.58
C ILE A 26 10.60 10.70 -7.35
N ILE A 27 11.42 11.58 -7.95
CA ILE A 27 12.89 11.51 -7.93
C ILE A 27 13.52 12.85 -7.51
N PRO A 28 14.74 12.85 -6.92
CA PRO A 28 15.40 14.07 -6.45
C PRO A 28 16.25 14.73 -7.54
N VAL A 29 15.61 15.25 -8.59
CA VAL A 29 16.30 15.95 -9.70
C VAL A 29 15.76 17.36 -9.92
N GLU A 30 16.61 18.24 -10.46
CA GLU A 30 16.25 19.61 -10.85
C GLU A 30 16.16 19.79 -12.37
N GLU A 31 16.79 18.92 -13.15
CA GLU A 31 16.74 18.99 -14.60
C GLU A 31 15.47 18.38 -15.21
N ALA A 32 15.11 18.89 -16.40
CA ALA A 32 14.13 18.25 -17.26
C ALA A 32 14.76 17.06 -17.97
N LEU A 33 14.22 15.88 -17.67
CA LEU A 33 14.61 14.58 -18.21
C LEU A 33 13.47 13.99 -19.05
N ILE A 34 13.87 13.26 -20.09
CA ILE A 34 13.02 12.36 -20.88
C ILE A 34 13.65 10.97 -20.78
N PHE A 35 12.83 9.97 -20.47
CA PHE A 35 13.28 8.58 -20.37
C PHE A 35 12.98 7.84 -21.67
N GLU A 36 13.97 7.13 -22.20
CA GLU A 36 13.81 6.28 -23.40
C GLU A 36 13.10 4.97 -23.06
N VAL A 37 11.84 5.08 -22.64
CA VAL A 37 10.97 3.97 -22.27
C VAL A 37 9.53 4.28 -22.68
N GLU A 38 8.82 3.27 -23.17
CA GLU A 38 7.41 3.40 -23.50
C GLU A 38 6.57 3.49 -22.21
N GLY A 39 5.75 4.53 -22.10
CA GLY A 39 4.81 4.73 -20.99
C GLY A 39 3.62 3.77 -21.00
N VAL A 40 2.67 3.99 -20.08
CA VAL A 40 1.42 3.20 -19.98
C VAL A 40 0.53 3.35 -21.21
N GLU A 41 0.57 4.51 -21.87
CA GLU A 41 -0.10 4.75 -23.14
C GLU A 41 0.94 4.69 -24.27
N PRO A 42 0.78 3.78 -25.25
CA PRO A 42 1.71 3.63 -26.36
C PRO A 42 1.96 4.95 -27.09
N GLY A 43 3.23 5.24 -27.40
CA GLY A 43 3.64 6.45 -28.11
C GLY A 43 3.63 7.73 -27.27
N SER A 44 3.35 7.65 -25.96
CA SER A 44 3.50 8.78 -25.05
C SER A 44 4.92 8.84 -24.48
N ASP A 45 5.53 10.01 -24.56
CA ASP A 45 6.84 10.25 -23.94
C ASP A 45 6.73 10.20 -22.42
N VAL A 46 7.73 9.57 -21.79
CA VAL A 46 7.92 9.60 -20.34
C VAL A 46 8.91 10.69 -20.01
N TYR A 47 8.47 11.70 -19.26
CA TYR A 47 9.25 12.89 -18.95
C TYR A 47 9.07 13.28 -17.48
N THR A 48 9.76 14.34 -17.08
CA THR A 48 9.71 14.85 -15.71
C THR A 48 9.09 16.24 -15.65
N VAL A 49 8.36 16.50 -14.56
CA VAL A 49 7.89 17.83 -14.16
C VAL A 49 8.49 18.16 -12.80
N GLN A 50 9.27 19.24 -12.73
CA GLN A 50 10.12 19.57 -11.58
C GLN A 50 9.54 20.71 -10.74
N ASP A 51 9.75 20.65 -9.43
CA ASP A 51 9.62 21.80 -8.53
C ASP A 51 10.47 21.60 -7.28
N GLY A 52 11.32 22.59 -7.00
CA GLY A 52 12.04 22.66 -5.73
C GLY A 52 12.93 21.45 -5.43
N GLY A 53 13.75 20.98 -6.39
CA GLY A 53 14.70 19.88 -6.18
C GLY A 53 14.09 18.48 -6.17
N LEU A 54 12.84 18.36 -6.64
CA LEU A 54 12.14 17.10 -6.86
C LEU A 54 11.51 17.13 -8.25
N ALA A 55 11.28 15.96 -8.82
CA ALA A 55 10.52 15.81 -10.04
C ALA A 55 9.55 14.63 -9.97
N VAL A 56 8.39 14.78 -10.60
CA VAL A 56 7.48 13.67 -10.89
C VAL A 56 7.82 13.10 -12.25
N VAL A 57 8.07 11.80 -12.33
CA VAL A 57 8.13 11.06 -13.60
C VAL A 57 6.71 10.78 -14.05
N THR A 58 6.36 11.24 -15.25
CA THR A 58 4.98 11.26 -15.75
C THR A 58 4.90 11.05 -17.27
N SER A 59 3.70 10.71 -17.75
CA SER A 59 3.34 10.72 -19.17
C SER A 59 1.88 11.12 -19.32
N GLN A 60 1.51 11.62 -20.50
CA GLN A 60 0.11 11.92 -20.79
C GLN A 60 -0.68 10.64 -21.07
N VAL A 61 -1.95 10.64 -20.67
CA VAL A 61 -2.89 9.54 -20.90
C VAL A 61 -4.27 10.09 -21.25
N PRO A 62 -5.04 9.44 -22.15
CA PRO A 62 -6.37 9.91 -22.56
C PRO A 62 -7.47 9.59 -21.52
N ARG A 63 -7.10 9.24 -20.28
CA ARG A 63 -8.01 8.79 -19.23
C ARG A 63 -7.59 9.33 -17.87
N SER A 64 -8.57 9.63 -17.01
CA SER A 64 -8.37 10.14 -15.65
C SER A 64 -8.53 9.09 -14.56
N ASP A 65 -8.99 7.88 -14.92
CA ASP A 65 -9.25 6.82 -13.94
C ASP A 65 -8.86 5.45 -14.52
N PHE A 66 -8.20 4.65 -13.69
CA PHE A 66 -7.77 3.28 -13.96
C PHE A 66 -8.53 2.25 -13.09
N GLY A 67 -9.57 2.68 -12.38
CA GLY A 67 -10.54 1.82 -11.72
C GLY A 67 -11.43 1.07 -12.71
N GLY A 68 -11.94 -0.10 -12.29
CA GLY A 68 -12.90 -0.89 -13.06
C GLY A 68 -12.34 -1.59 -14.30
N LEU A 69 -11.01 -1.62 -14.47
CA LEU A 69 -10.35 -2.36 -15.55
C LEU A 69 -10.60 -3.86 -15.45
N ASP A 70 -10.69 -4.52 -16.61
CA ASP A 70 -10.63 -5.97 -16.63
C ASP A 70 -9.20 -6.47 -16.28
N ARG A 71 -9.08 -7.77 -16.01
CA ARG A 71 -7.80 -8.38 -15.60
C ARG A 71 -6.71 -8.21 -16.68
N ALA A 72 -7.06 -8.33 -17.96
CA ALA A 72 -6.08 -8.26 -19.04
C ALA A 72 -5.57 -6.84 -19.23
N GLU A 73 -6.46 -5.85 -19.19
CA GLU A 73 -6.12 -4.44 -19.24
C GLU A 73 -5.27 -4.01 -18.04
N ALA A 74 -5.70 -4.39 -16.82
CA ALA A 74 -4.96 -4.09 -15.59
C ALA A 74 -3.54 -4.65 -15.65
N MET A 75 -3.37 -5.89 -16.12
CA MET A 75 -2.04 -6.50 -16.30
C MET A 75 -1.18 -5.78 -17.33
N ARG A 76 -1.78 -5.37 -18.46
CA ARG A 76 -1.07 -4.59 -19.49
C ARG A 76 -0.55 -3.27 -18.93
N TYR A 77 -1.40 -2.49 -18.26
CA TYR A 77 -1.01 -1.21 -17.69
C TYR A 77 -0.02 -1.36 -16.53
N LEU A 78 -0.22 -2.35 -15.64
CA LEU A 78 0.71 -2.60 -14.54
C LEU A 78 2.11 -2.97 -15.04
N THR A 79 2.18 -3.79 -16.09
CA THR A 79 3.45 -4.16 -16.72
C THR A 79 4.16 -2.95 -17.34
N ALA A 80 3.40 -2.06 -17.99
CA ALA A 80 3.96 -0.83 -18.56
C ALA A 80 4.42 0.15 -17.47
N HIS A 81 3.63 0.33 -16.40
CA HIS A 81 4.01 1.11 -15.23
C HIS A 81 5.31 0.60 -14.61
N GLN A 82 5.40 -0.71 -14.37
CA GLN A 82 6.59 -1.32 -13.79
C GLN A 82 7.82 -1.11 -14.67
N ARG A 83 7.69 -1.24 -15.99
CA ARG A 83 8.79 -1.01 -16.93
C ARG A 83 9.37 0.39 -16.84
N VAL A 84 8.51 1.41 -16.70
CA VAL A 84 8.94 2.80 -16.53
C VAL A 84 9.66 2.96 -15.19
N VAL A 85 9.07 2.46 -14.11
CA VAL A 85 9.67 2.53 -12.77
C VAL A 85 11.04 1.85 -12.73
N ASP A 86 11.18 0.66 -13.34
CA ASP A 86 12.45 -0.07 -13.44
C ASP A 86 13.49 0.69 -14.26
N ALA A 87 13.08 1.38 -15.33
CA ALA A 87 13.98 2.20 -16.14
C ALA A 87 14.53 3.38 -15.32
N VAL A 88 13.66 4.07 -14.56
CA VAL A 88 14.04 5.18 -13.69
C VAL A 88 14.96 4.71 -12.55
N LEU A 89 14.64 3.57 -11.92
CA LEU A 89 15.36 3.04 -10.77
C LEU A 89 16.84 2.73 -11.06
N ARG A 90 17.17 2.42 -12.32
CA ARG A 90 18.56 2.17 -12.74
C ARG A 90 19.45 3.40 -12.63
N GLU A 91 18.86 4.59 -12.71
CA GLU A 91 19.60 5.86 -12.76
C GLU A 91 19.38 6.71 -11.50
N TYR A 92 18.23 6.59 -10.84
CA TYR A 92 17.83 7.45 -9.73
C TYR A 92 17.22 6.67 -8.56
N PRO A 93 17.53 7.06 -7.30
CA PRO A 93 16.68 6.68 -6.19
C PRO A 93 15.29 7.30 -6.40
N LEU A 94 14.23 6.53 -6.09
CA LEU A 94 12.88 6.96 -6.36
C LEU A 94 11.92 6.58 -5.23
N LEU A 95 10.85 7.36 -5.11
CA LEU A 95 9.63 6.95 -4.43
C LEU A 95 8.62 6.49 -5.49
N PRO A 96 8.23 5.20 -5.51
CA PRO A 96 7.24 4.74 -6.44
C PRO A 96 5.87 5.32 -6.09
N VAL A 97 5.09 5.68 -7.12
CA VAL A 97 3.71 6.13 -6.96
C VAL A 97 2.77 4.95 -7.15
N LYS A 98 1.68 4.92 -6.39
CA LYS A 98 0.63 3.91 -6.52
C LYS A 98 0.14 3.81 -7.96
N PHE A 99 0.06 2.58 -8.47
CA PHE A 99 -0.45 2.30 -9.80
C PHE A 99 -1.81 2.98 -10.05
N GLY A 100 -1.96 3.58 -11.24
CA GLY A 100 -3.22 4.20 -11.67
C GLY A 100 -3.42 5.63 -11.17
N THR A 101 -2.43 6.20 -10.47
CA THR A 101 -2.50 7.59 -10.01
C THR A 101 -2.42 8.54 -11.18
N THR A 102 -3.44 9.39 -11.34
CA THR A 102 -3.44 10.48 -12.33
C THR A 102 -3.79 11.82 -11.71
N LEU A 103 -3.30 12.89 -12.33
CA LEU A 103 -3.72 14.25 -12.04
C LEU A 103 -4.12 14.95 -13.34
N SER A 104 -5.00 15.95 -13.24
CA SER A 104 -5.62 16.56 -14.43
C SER A 104 -4.67 17.38 -15.32
N ASN A 105 -3.50 17.78 -14.83
CA ASN A 105 -2.49 18.54 -15.57
C ASN A 105 -1.17 18.68 -14.79
N GLU A 106 -0.14 19.24 -15.43
CA GLU A 106 1.17 19.48 -14.81
C GLU A 106 1.13 20.46 -13.64
N ARG A 107 0.19 21.42 -13.62
CA ARG A 107 0.07 22.35 -12.47
C ARG A 107 -0.27 21.60 -11.18
N ARG A 108 -1.07 20.54 -11.28
CA ARG A 108 -1.34 19.63 -10.15
C ARG A 108 -0.11 18.85 -9.72
N LEU A 109 0.77 18.45 -10.65
CA LEU A 109 2.05 17.80 -10.31
C LEU A 109 2.97 18.76 -9.53
N ILE A 110 3.09 20.01 -9.99
CA ILE A 110 3.85 21.05 -9.30
C ILE A 110 3.26 21.31 -7.91
N GLN A 111 1.93 21.35 -7.81
CA GLN A 111 1.25 21.51 -6.52
C GLN A 111 1.58 20.36 -5.56
N LEU A 112 1.53 19.11 -6.02
CA LEU A 112 1.90 17.92 -5.25
C LEU A 112 3.32 18.06 -4.69
N LEU A 113 4.29 18.42 -5.55
CA LEU A 113 5.67 18.58 -5.13
C LEU A 113 5.84 19.69 -4.07
N ARG A 114 5.13 20.82 -4.22
CA ARG A 114 5.19 21.94 -3.25
C ARG A 114 4.58 21.58 -1.90
N GLN A 115 3.38 21.01 -1.90
CA GLN A 115 2.65 20.68 -0.68
C GLN A 115 3.36 19.60 0.14
N SER A 116 3.94 18.62 -0.54
CA SER A 116 4.51 17.43 0.11
C SER A 116 6.03 17.43 0.12
N LYS A 117 6.68 18.56 -0.18
CA LYS A 117 8.14 18.67 -0.34
C LYS A 117 8.92 18.08 0.83
N ALA A 118 8.54 18.43 2.05
CA ALA A 118 9.22 17.97 3.27
C ALA A 118 9.07 16.45 3.43
N LEU A 119 7.83 15.94 3.34
CA LEU A 119 7.50 14.51 3.42
C LEU A 119 8.28 13.70 2.38
N LEU A 120 8.23 14.11 1.11
CA LEU A 120 8.86 13.38 0.01
C LEU A 120 10.39 13.36 0.14
N ARG A 121 11.01 14.48 0.54
CA ARG A 121 12.46 14.54 0.76
C ARG A 121 12.92 13.69 1.93
N GLU A 122 12.15 13.69 3.02
CA GLU A 122 12.45 12.85 4.18
C GLU A 122 12.52 11.37 3.76
N HIS A 123 11.50 10.87 3.06
CA HIS A 123 11.48 9.48 2.60
C HIS A 123 12.55 9.17 1.54
N LEU A 124 12.81 10.07 0.58
CA LEU A 124 13.92 9.88 -0.37
C LEU A 124 15.28 9.79 0.34
N THR A 125 15.52 10.64 1.36
CA THR A 125 16.74 10.60 2.16
C THR A 125 16.86 9.29 2.94
N GLN A 126 15.75 8.77 3.47
CA GLN A 126 15.73 7.47 4.16
C GLN A 126 16.05 6.29 3.23
N LEU A 127 15.81 6.43 1.92
CA LEU A 127 16.07 5.40 0.91
C LEU A 127 17.42 5.56 0.20
N GLU A 128 18.15 6.64 0.47
CA GLU A 128 19.45 6.90 -0.16
C GLU A 128 20.44 5.77 0.14
N GLN A 129 21.16 5.31 -0.89
CA GLN A 129 22.11 4.18 -0.83
C GLN A 129 21.49 2.86 -0.36
N LYS A 130 20.16 2.70 -0.45
CA LYS A 130 19.47 1.47 -0.11
C LYS A 130 18.79 0.87 -1.33
N GLU A 131 18.66 -0.44 -1.33
CA GLU A 131 17.91 -1.21 -2.31
C GLU A 131 16.90 -2.12 -1.62
N GLN A 132 15.75 -2.34 -2.25
CA GLN A 132 14.81 -3.37 -1.83
C GLN A 132 15.16 -4.68 -2.55
N LEU A 133 15.30 -5.75 -1.76
CA LEU A 133 15.37 -7.13 -2.24
C LEU A 133 14.12 -7.89 -1.76
N GLU A 134 13.64 -8.84 -2.55
CA GLU A 134 12.58 -9.76 -2.12
C GLU A 134 13.11 -11.18 -2.03
N VAL A 135 12.98 -11.80 -0.86
CA VAL A 135 13.36 -13.18 -0.59
C VAL A 135 12.11 -14.03 -0.40
N VAL A 136 11.91 -14.95 -1.34
CA VAL A 136 10.82 -15.94 -1.30
C VAL A 136 11.41 -17.30 -1.02
N VAL A 137 10.96 -17.94 0.06
CA VAL A 137 11.40 -19.27 0.47
C VAL A 137 10.28 -20.26 0.26
N LEU A 138 10.55 -21.30 -0.52
CA LEU A 138 9.60 -22.37 -0.83
C LEU A 138 10.10 -23.69 -0.25
N TRP A 139 9.17 -24.61 0.06
CA TRP A 139 9.48 -26.01 0.36
C TRP A 139 8.76 -26.95 -0.62
N ASP A 140 9.15 -28.22 -0.62
CA ASP A 140 8.33 -29.26 -1.24
C ASP A 140 7.24 -29.70 -0.27
N LEU A 141 6.02 -29.21 -0.48
CA LEU A 141 4.87 -29.50 0.37
C LEU A 141 4.59 -31.01 0.46
N ASN A 142 4.73 -31.76 -0.64
CA ASN A 142 4.46 -33.20 -0.63
C ASN A 142 5.49 -33.94 0.24
N LYS A 143 6.76 -33.55 0.13
CA LYS A 143 7.83 -34.11 0.95
C LYS A 143 7.61 -33.79 2.44
N VAL A 144 7.28 -32.53 2.75
CA VAL A 144 7.01 -32.10 4.13
C VAL A 144 5.82 -32.84 4.72
N LEU A 145 4.71 -32.98 3.97
CA LEU A 145 3.54 -33.74 4.42
C LEU A 145 3.85 -35.22 4.63
N ALA A 146 4.68 -35.84 3.77
CA ALA A 146 5.12 -37.22 3.95
C ALA A 146 5.96 -37.40 5.23
N GLU A 147 6.85 -36.45 5.52
CA GLU A 147 7.63 -36.44 6.77
C GLU A 147 6.73 -36.27 8.00
N LEU A 148 5.74 -35.37 7.95
CA LEU A 148 4.78 -35.17 9.04
C LEU A 148 3.89 -36.40 9.25
N ALA A 149 3.47 -37.06 8.17
CA ALA A 149 2.67 -38.28 8.22
C ALA A 149 3.42 -39.47 8.86
N ALA A 150 4.75 -39.44 8.85
CA ALA A 150 5.61 -40.43 9.51
C ALA A 150 5.92 -40.09 10.97
N SER A 151 5.48 -38.93 11.48
CA SER A 151 5.73 -38.53 12.87
C SER A 151 4.96 -39.43 13.85
N PRO A 152 5.52 -39.76 15.04
CA PRO A 152 4.89 -40.68 15.99
C PRO A 152 3.49 -40.24 16.43
N GLU A 153 3.27 -38.93 16.59
CA GLU A 153 1.99 -38.35 16.98
C GLU A 153 0.92 -38.58 15.90
N VAL A 154 1.25 -38.31 14.64
CA VAL A 154 0.33 -38.51 13.50
C VAL A 154 0.05 -39.99 13.27
N VAL A 155 1.07 -40.85 13.39
CA VAL A 155 0.90 -42.31 13.27
C VAL A 155 -0.04 -42.84 14.36
N ALA A 156 0.13 -42.42 15.61
CA ALA A 156 -0.72 -42.86 16.72
C ALA A 156 -2.19 -42.46 16.52
N VAL A 157 -2.45 -41.20 16.12
CA VAL A 157 -3.82 -40.74 15.83
C VAL A 157 -4.39 -41.47 14.61
N LYS A 158 -3.58 -41.70 13.56
CA LYS A 158 -4.00 -42.44 12.37
C LYS A 158 -4.42 -43.88 12.71
N GLU A 159 -3.69 -44.56 13.59
CA GLU A 159 -4.04 -45.91 14.07
C GLU A 159 -5.32 -45.91 14.90
N GLN A 160 -5.51 -44.93 15.79
CA GLN A 160 -6.75 -44.77 16.56
C GLN A 160 -7.95 -44.55 15.65
N VAL A 161 -7.82 -43.67 14.65
CA VAL A 161 -8.88 -43.39 13.67
C VAL A 161 -9.22 -44.61 12.82
N ALA A 162 -8.24 -45.46 12.49
CA ALA A 162 -8.47 -46.70 11.76
C ALA A 162 -9.28 -47.74 12.54
N GLN A 163 -9.32 -47.64 13.87
CA GLN A 163 -10.08 -48.52 14.76
C GLN A 163 -11.49 -47.99 15.09
N LEU A 164 -11.84 -46.77 14.65
CA LEU A 164 -13.14 -46.17 14.94
C LEU A 164 -14.28 -46.85 14.14
N PRO A 165 -15.49 -46.97 14.72
CA PRO A 165 -16.70 -47.36 13.98
C PRO A 165 -16.99 -46.40 12.82
N ALA A 166 -17.69 -46.89 11.78
CA ALA A 166 -18.00 -46.11 10.58
C ALA A 166 -18.69 -44.77 10.88
N GLU A 167 -19.56 -44.74 11.91
CA GLU A 167 -20.29 -43.56 12.39
C GLU A 167 -19.38 -42.46 12.98
N GLN A 168 -18.17 -42.81 13.44
CA GLN A 168 -17.20 -41.88 14.06
C GLN A 168 -15.95 -41.67 13.19
N SER A 169 -15.86 -42.35 12.05
CA SER A 169 -14.71 -42.30 11.15
C SER A 169 -14.50 -40.91 10.55
N GLU A 170 -15.59 -40.19 10.25
CA GLU A 170 -15.52 -38.84 9.69
C GLU A 170 -14.91 -37.83 10.68
N SER A 171 -15.39 -37.81 11.92
CA SER A 171 -14.84 -36.97 12.99
C SER A 171 -13.36 -37.28 13.27
N GLY A 172 -12.98 -38.57 13.22
CA GLY A 172 -11.58 -38.98 13.35
C GLY A 172 -10.68 -38.45 12.22
N ARG A 173 -11.16 -38.46 10.97
CA ARG A 173 -10.43 -37.90 9.82
C ARG A 173 -10.26 -36.38 9.94
N ILE A 174 -11.28 -35.67 10.41
CA ILE A 174 -11.20 -34.23 10.66
C ILE A 174 -10.12 -33.93 11.70
N LEU A 175 -10.10 -34.67 12.81
CA LEU A 175 -9.10 -34.49 13.87
C LEU A 175 -7.68 -34.78 13.39
N LEU A 176 -7.49 -35.85 12.60
CA LEU A 176 -6.21 -36.15 11.97
C LEU A 176 -5.76 -35.01 11.03
N GLY A 177 -6.67 -34.48 10.23
CA GLY A 177 -6.40 -33.34 9.34
C GLY A 177 -6.00 -32.08 10.10
N GLN A 178 -6.69 -31.77 11.20
CA GLN A 178 -6.38 -30.65 12.08
C GLN A 178 -4.99 -30.78 12.72
N LEU A 179 -4.62 -31.99 13.18
CA LEU A 179 -3.30 -32.28 13.72
C LEU A 179 -2.20 -32.02 12.68
N VAL A 180 -2.34 -32.59 11.48
CA VAL A 180 -1.35 -32.42 10.40
C VAL A 180 -1.24 -30.95 10.02
N HIS A 181 -2.36 -30.24 9.91
CA HIS A 181 -2.36 -28.81 9.63
C HIS A 181 -1.64 -28.01 10.74
N GLY A 182 -1.91 -28.29 12.01
CA GLY A 182 -1.23 -27.65 13.14
C GLY A 182 0.28 -27.85 13.13
N LEU A 183 0.74 -29.08 12.88
CA LEU A 183 2.17 -29.40 12.77
C LEU A 183 2.83 -28.71 11.57
N LEU A 184 2.13 -28.65 10.42
CA LEU A 184 2.60 -27.92 9.24
C LEU A 184 2.77 -26.44 9.54
N GLN A 185 1.78 -25.80 10.19
CA GLN A 185 1.84 -24.40 10.59
C GLN A 185 2.98 -24.13 11.56
N GLN A 186 3.17 -24.99 12.57
CA GLN A 186 4.26 -24.88 13.53
C GLN A 186 5.63 -24.97 12.85
N ARG A 187 5.81 -25.95 11.94
CA ARG A 187 7.05 -26.10 11.17
C ARG A 187 7.31 -24.88 10.29
N ARG A 188 6.28 -24.37 9.62
CA ARG A 188 6.37 -23.14 8.80
C ARG A 188 6.80 -21.95 9.64
N ALA A 189 6.15 -21.71 10.78
CA ALA A 189 6.44 -20.59 11.67
C ALA A 189 7.90 -20.65 12.17
N GLY A 190 8.37 -21.84 12.58
CA GLY A 190 9.75 -22.02 13.02
C GLY A 190 10.78 -21.74 11.91
N LEU A 191 10.53 -22.22 10.68
CA LEU A 191 11.41 -21.95 9.54
C LEU A 191 11.38 -20.47 9.14
N SER A 192 10.20 -19.87 9.06
CA SER A 192 10.04 -18.46 8.71
C SER A 192 10.77 -17.55 9.72
N ALA A 193 10.60 -17.80 11.01
CA ALA A 193 11.31 -17.07 12.07
C ALA A 193 12.84 -17.23 11.97
N HIS A 194 13.32 -18.43 11.67
CA HIS A 194 14.76 -18.69 11.47
C HIS A 194 15.32 -17.93 10.27
N VAL A 195 14.63 -17.97 9.12
CA VAL A 195 15.02 -17.22 7.92
C VAL A 195 15.03 -15.72 8.19
N LEU A 196 13.98 -15.20 8.81
CA LEU A 196 13.85 -13.79 9.14
C LEU A 196 15.00 -13.33 10.03
N GLU A 197 15.26 -14.01 11.15
CA GLU A 197 16.30 -13.58 12.09
C GLU A 197 17.69 -13.66 11.46
N HIS A 198 17.95 -14.66 10.61
CA HIS A 198 19.23 -14.81 9.93
C HIS A 198 19.48 -13.68 8.91
N LEU A 199 18.48 -13.31 8.12
CA LEU A 199 18.63 -12.26 7.09
C LEU A 199 18.51 -10.83 7.65
N ARG A 200 17.74 -10.63 8.73
CA ARG A 200 17.55 -9.32 9.37
C ARG A 200 18.85 -8.67 9.81
N VAL A 201 19.88 -9.45 10.12
CA VAL A 201 21.23 -8.95 10.47
C VAL A 201 21.85 -8.09 9.37
N ALA A 202 21.54 -8.37 8.11
CA ALA A 202 22.07 -7.65 6.96
C ALA A 202 21.12 -6.55 6.42
N ALA A 203 19.90 -6.44 6.94
CA ALA A 203 18.89 -5.50 6.51
C ALA A 203 18.76 -4.31 7.48
N GLU A 204 18.48 -3.13 6.95
CA GLU A 204 18.12 -1.94 7.74
C GLU A 204 16.65 -2.00 8.17
N ASP A 205 15.80 -2.61 7.34
CA ASP A 205 14.38 -2.80 7.62
C ASP A 205 13.87 -4.06 6.89
N VAL A 206 12.79 -4.65 7.41
CA VAL A 206 12.17 -5.86 6.86
C VAL A 206 10.65 -5.74 6.91
N VAL A 207 9.98 -6.15 5.84
CA VAL A 207 8.53 -6.36 5.80
C VAL A 207 8.26 -7.83 5.51
N VAL A 208 7.43 -8.45 6.35
CA VAL A 208 6.95 -9.82 6.13
C VAL A 208 5.66 -9.75 5.31
N ASN A 209 5.72 -10.26 4.09
CA ASN A 209 4.61 -10.27 3.15
C ASN A 209 3.68 -11.47 3.40
N PRO A 210 2.38 -11.35 3.06
CA PRO A 210 1.47 -12.49 3.08
C PRO A 210 1.98 -13.63 2.20
N LEU A 211 1.77 -14.86 2.69
CA LEU A 211 2.06 -16.07 1.93
C LEU A 211 0.91 -16.34 0.95
N MET A 212 1.22 -16.62 -0.31
CA MET A 212 0.20 -16.81 -1.35
C MET A 212 -0.42 -18.21 -1.32
N ASP A 213 0.33 -19.21 -0.85
CA ASP A 213 -0.08 -20.61 -0.80
C ASP A 213 0.70 -21.40 0.27
N GLU A 214 0.37 -22.69 0.43
CA GLU A 214 1.02 -23.60 1.39
C GLU A 214 2.43 -24.03 1.00
N THR A 215 2.90 -23.73 -0.22
CA THR A 215 4.27 -24.03 -0.67
C THR A 215 5.26 -22.97 -0.21
N MET A 216 4.77 -21.76 0.08
CA MET A 216 5.57 -20.66 0.62
C MET A 216 5.79 -20.83 2.13
N VAL A 217 7.06 -20.70 2.52
CA VAL A 217 7.51 -20.71 3.92
C VAL A 217 7.71 -19.29 4.43
N ALA A 218 8.33 -18.44 3.62
CA ALA A 218 8.57 -17.04 3.94
C ALA A 218 8.50 -16.19 2.65
N ASN A 219 7.98 -14.98 2.77
CA ASN A 219 8.06 -13.96 1.75
C ASN A 219 8.48 -12.64 2.43
N LEU A 220 9.70 -12.19 2.20
CA LEU A 220 10.32 -11.08 2.91
C LEU A 220 10.75 -10.01 1.92
N ALA A 221 10.32 -8.77 2.11
CA ALA A 221 10.96 -7.61 1.51
C ALA A 221 12.01 -7.08 2.50
N LEU A 222 13.24 -6.92 2.05
CA LEU A 222 14.36 -6.42 2.85
C LEU A 222 14.89 -5.12 2.25
N LEU A 223 15.02 -4.10 3.09
CA LEU A 223 15.69 -2.85 2.72
C LEU A 223 17.14 -2.94 3.15
N ILE A 224 18.06 -2.98 2.20
CA ILE A 224 19.48 -3.24 2.45
C ILE A 224 20.29 -2.02 2.04
N ASP A 225 21.22 -1.63 2.89
CA ASP A 225 22.27 -0.69 2.51
C ASP A 225 23.14 -1.35 1.43
N THR A 226 23.27 -0.70 0.28
CA THR A 226 24.06 -1.20 -0.86
C THR A 226 25.50 -1.57 -0.49
N ARG A 227 26.08 -0.96 0.55
CA ARG A 227 27.42 -1.29 1.09
C ARG A 227 27.44 -2.62 1.84
N LYS A 228 26.30 -3.09 2.34
CA LYS A 228 26.11 -4.38 3.02
C LYS A 228 25.68 -5.50 2.06
N ARG A 229 25.52 -5.24 0.76
CA ARG A 229 25.08 -6.24 -0.23
C ARG A 229 25.87 -7.56 -0.16
N MET A 230 27.20 -7.48 -0.11
CA MET A 230 28.05 -8.67 0.00
C MET A 230 27.83 -9.45 1.30
N VAL A 231 27.49 -8.77 2.41
CA VAL A 231 27.15 -9.42 3.68
C VAL A 231 25.82 -10.15 3.57
N PHE A 232 24.83 -9.52 2.92
CA PHE A 232 23.54 -10.16 2.65
C PHE A 232 23.71 -11.42 1.79
N ASP A 233 24.44 -11.33 0.67
CA ASP A 233 24.67 -12.47 -0.23
C ASP A 233 25.32 -13.65 0.53
N GLN A 234 26.34 -13.39 1.36
CA GLN A 234 26.96 -14.41 2.21
C GLN A 234 25.98 -15.05 3.20
N ARG A 235 25.04 -14.28 3.76
CA ARG A 235 24.02 -14.81 4.66
C ARG A 235 23.03 -15.68 3.90
N LEU A 236 22.64 -15.27 2.69
CA LEU A 236 21.76 -16.06 1.83
C LEU A 236 22.40 -17.40 1.47
N ASP A 237 23.68 -17.41 1.11
CA ASP A 237 24.44 -18.63 0.81
C ASP A 237 24.55 -19.55 2.03
N GLN A 238 24.80 -19.00 3.22
CA GLN A 238 24.83 -19.78 4.47
C GLN A 238 23.47 -20.44 4.76
N LEU A 239 22.38 -19.71 4.49
CA LEU A 239 21.03 -20.22 4.69
C LEU A 239 20.74 -21.38 3.73
N ASP A 240 21.08 -21.24 2.45
CA ASP A 240 20.91 -22.30 1.45
C ASP A 240 21.73 -23.55 1.82
N GLN A 241 23.00 -23.37 2.22
CA GLN A 241 23.87 -24.46 2.68
C GLN A 241 23.33 -25.16 3.93
N GLN A 242 22.79 -24.40 4.89
CA GLN A 242 22.22 -24.94 6.13
C GLN A 242 21.06 -25.90 5.84
N PHE A 243 20.19 -25.56 4.87
CA PHE A 243 19.02 -26.36 4.55
C PHE A 243 19.29 -27.44 3.48
N GLY A 244 20.41 -27.37 2.76
CA GLY A 244 20.91 -28.47 1.93
C GLY A 244 19.91 -28.97 0.89
N GLY A 245 19.17 -28.05 0.26
CA GLY A 245 18.14 -28.35 -0.74
C GLY A 245 16.76 -28.75 -0.19
N GLN A 246 16.52 -28.65 1.12
CA GLN A 246 15.17 -28.79 1.69
C GLN A 246 14.27 -27.59 1.38
N LEU A 247 14.87 -26.42 1.17
CA LEU A 247 14.21 -25.19 0.81
C LEU A 247 14.72 -24.73 -0.56
N HIS A 248 13.84 -24.07 -1.31
CA HIS A 248 14.18 -23.38 -2.54
C HIS A 248 14.05 -21.87 -2.30
N ILE A 249 15.19 -21.20 -2.20
CA ILE A 249 15.28 -19.78 -1.88
C ILE A 249 15.43 -18.98 -3.18
N ARG A 250 14.54 -18.01 -3.41
CA ARG A 250 14.61 -17.06 -4.52
C ARG A 250 14.88 -15.67 -3.98
N CYS A 251 15.88 -14.99 -4.53
CA CYS A 251 16.12 -13.58 -4.29
C CYS A 251 15.84 -12.79 -5.57
N ILE A 252 15.04 -11.75 -5.47
CA ILE A 252 14.74 -10.80 -6.54
C ILE A 252 15.37 -9.47 -6.15
N ASP A 253 16.18 -8.89 -7.03
CA ASP A 253 16.93 -7.67 -6.76
C ASP A 253 16.45 -6.46 -7.57
N SER A 254 16.99 -5.30 -7.22
CA SER A 254 16.73 -4.02 -7.90
C SER A 254 15.24 -3.68 -8.01
N LEU A 255 14.47 -3.92 -6.94
CA LEU A 255 13.05 -3.59 -6.90
C LEU A 255 12.84 -2.15 -6.42
N ALA A 256 11.85 -1.49 -7.00
CA ALA A 256 11.36 -0.23 -6.45
C ALA A 256 10.83 -0.47 -5.03
N PRO A 257 11.03 0.48 -4.10
CA PRO A 257 10.79 0.28 -2.67
C PRO A 257 9.32 0.32 -2.26
N TYR A 258 8.42 -0.31 -3.03
CA TYR A 258 6.96 -0.31 -2.79
C TYR A 258 6.59 -0.80 -1.38
N SER A 259 7.33 -1.78 -0.84
CA SER A 259 7.04 -2.34 0.48
C SER A 259 7.38 -1.36 1.61
N PHE A 260 8.32 -0.44 1.38
CA PHE A 260 8.81 0.50 2.40
C PHE A 260 8.22 1.90 2.26
N ALA A 261 8.00 2.37 1.03
CA ALA A 261 7.52 3.71 0.75
C ALA A 261 6.82 3.78 -0.61
N THR A 262 5.49 3.83 -0.61
CA THR A 262 4.67 4.08 -1.80
C THR A 262 3.95 5.41 -1.65
N VAL A 263 4.06 6.29 -2.65
CA VAL A 263 3.33 7.56 -2.67
C VAL A 263 1.89 7.29 -3.10
N GLU A 264 0.95 7.65 -2.23
CA GLU A 264 -0.47 7.66 -2.54
C GLU A 264 -0.97 9.10 -2.62
N VAL A 265 -1.72 9.40 -3.68
CA VAL A 265 -2.34 10.70 -3.90
C VAL A 265 -3.85 10.49 -3.96
N ALA A 266 -4.57 11.19 -3.09
CA ALA A 266 -6.03 11.17 -3.08
C ALA A 266 -6.57 12.59 -3.28
N MET A 267 -7.64 12.67 -4.06
CA MET A 267 -8.48 13.86 -4.14
C MET A 267 -9.46 13.85 -2.97
N LEU A 268 -9.68 14.99 -2.34
CA LEU A 268 -10.71 15.09 -1.31
C LEU A 268 -12.10 15.13 -1.94
N ASP A 269 -13.02 14.33 -1.38
CA ASP A 269 -14.44 14.52 -1.61
C ASP A 269 -14.97 15.61 -0.65
N PHE A 270 -15.49 16.69 -1.22
CA PHE A 270 -16.10 17.76 -0.45
C PHE A 270 -17.25 17.26 0.44
N ALA A 271 -18.03 16.28 0.00
CA ALA A 271 -19.13 15.73 0.79
C ALA A 271 -18.61 15.04 2.07
N GLU A 272 -17.50 14.31 2.00
CA GLU A 272 -16.86 13.68 3.15
C GLU A 272 -16.31 14.74 4.13
N VAL A 273 -15.71 15.81 3.61
CA VAL A 273 -15.25 16.93 4.45
C VAL A 273 -16.42 17.59 5.17
N VAL A 274 -17.54 17.85 4.48
CA VAL A 274 -18.76 18.39 5.10
C VAL A 274 -19.31 17.47 6.18
N ALA A 275 -19.37 16.16 5.94
CA ALA A 275 -19.84 15.20 6.93
C ALA A 275 -18.95 15.18 8.18
N ALA A 276 -17.63 15.14 8.00
CA ALA A 276 -16.67 15.16 9.12
C ALA A 276 -16.74 16.47 9.93
N ARG A 277 -16.94 17.61 9.27
CA ARG A 277 -17.15 18.91 9.93
C ARG A 277 -18.40 18.93 10.79
N GLN A 278 -19.50 18.37 10.29
CA GLN A 278 -20.76 18.28 11.02
C GLN A 278 -20.61 17.41 12.27
N VAL A 279 -19.92 16.26 12.15
CA VAL A 279 -19.61 15.38 13.28
C VAL A 279 -18.81 16.09 14.36
N LEU A 280 -17.88 16.97 13.98
CA LEU A 280 -17.04 17.73 14.92
C LEU A 280 -17.57 19.12 15.25
N GLU A 281 -18.76 19.49 14.79
CA GLU A 281 -19.36 20.82 15.00
C GLU A 281 -18.41 21.98 14.63
N LEU A 282 -17.79 21.92 13.45
CA LEU A 282 -16.76 22.86 12.99
C LEU A 282 -17.23 23.79 11.86
N ASP A 283 -16.76 25.04 11.88
CA ASP A 283 -16.95 26.06 10.85
C ASP A 283 -15.97 25.91 9.67
N GLU A 284 -16.21 26.61 8.55
CA GLU A 284 -15.40 26.52 7.30
C GLU A 284 -13.92 26.88 7.47
N GLU A 285 -13.60 27.79 8.38
CA GLU A 285 -12.22 28.14 8.70
C GLU A 285 -11.86 27.59 10.09
N VAL A 286 -10.88 26.68 10.13
CA VAL A 286 -10.45 26.03 11.38
C VAL A 286 -8.95 25.90 11.44
N SER A 287 -8.42 25.80 12.66
CA SER A 287 -7.03 25.40 12.91
C SER A 287 -6.98 23.97 13.41
N ALA A 288 -5.84 23.28 13.26
CA ALA A 288 -5.67 21.95 13.84
C ALA A 288 -5.88 21.94 15.37
N ALA A 289 -5.54 23.04 16.06
CA ALA A 289 -5.85 23.24 17.47
C ALA A 289 -7.36 23.25 17.73
N THR A 290 -8.15 23.95 16.91
CA THR A 290 -9.62 23.99 16.99
C THR A 290 -10.22 22.61 16.75
N ILE A 291 -9.76 21.89 15.73
CA ILE A 291 -10.21 20.52 15.42
C ILE A 291 -10.00 19.61 16.63
N LYS A 292 -8.79 19.63 17.22
CA LYS A 292 -8.43 18.85 18.41
C LYS A 292 -9.22 19.22 19.65
N GLN A 293 -9.48 20.52 19.85
CA GLN A 293 -10.29 21.00 20.97
C GLN A 293 -11.74 20.51 20.85
N SER A 294 -12.33 20.58 19.64
CA SER A 294 -13.70 20.12 19.41
C SER A 294 -13.82 18.61 19.63
N PHE A 295 -12.88 17.83 19.06
CA PHE A 295 -12.82 16.39 19.30
C PHE A 295 -12.78 16.05 20.79
N ARG A 296 -11.89 16.67 21.57
CA ARG A 296 -11.80 16.42 23.02
C ARG A 296 -13.09 16.76 23.76
N ARG A 297 -13.75 17.87 23.38
CA ARG A 297 -15.02 18.30 23.98
C ARG A 297 -16.13 17.27 23.72
N LEU A 298 -16.23 16.78 22.49
CA LEU A 298 -17.27 15.84 22.08
C LEU A 298 -16.99 14.42 22.60
N ALA A 299 -15.75 13.94 22.48
CA ALA A 299 -15.33 12.65 23.01
C ALA A 299 -15.60 12.52 24.52
N ALA A 300 -15.36 13.58 25.31
CA ALA A 300 -15.65 13.57 26.74
C ALA A 300 -17.15 13.43 27.06
N ARG A 301 -18.04 13.86 26.16
CA ARG A 301 -19.50 13.76 26.32
C ARG A 301 -20.04 12.41 25.86
N THR A 302 -19.45 11.86 24.81
CA THR A 302 -19.92 10.64 24.12
C THR A 302 -19.19 9.37 24.57
N HIS A 303 -18.22 9.48 25.49
CA HIS A 303 -17.39 8.35 25.89
C HIS A 303 -18.24 7.15 26.37
N PRO A 304 -18.01 5.93 25.84
CA PRO A 304 -18.80 4.74 26.18
C PRO A 304 -18.82 4.44 27.69
N ASP A 305 -17.70 4.62 28.40
CA ASP A 305 -17.63 4.38 29.85
C ASP A 305 -18.61 5.23 30.67
N TYR A 306 -18.97 6.42 30.18
CA TYR A 306 -19.93 7.33 30.83
C TYR A 306 -21.34 7.23 30.23
N ASN A 307 -21.50 6.50 29.13
CA ASN A 307 -22.76 6.34 28.39
C ASN A 307 -23.06 4.86 28.11
N GLN A 308 -22.88 4.00 29.11
CA GLN A 308 -23.00 2.54 28.97
C GLN A 308 -24.43 2.10 28.58
N ASP A 309 -25.42 2.94 28.86
CA ASP A 309 -26.84 2.71 28.54
C ASP A 309 -27.22 3.17 27.12
N ASP A 310 -26.33 3.88 26.40
CA ASP A 310 -26.56 4.27 25.00
C ASP A 310 -25.91 3.24 24.05
N PRO A 311 -26.70 2.41 23.35
CA PRO A 311 -26.19 1.40 22.44
C PRO A 311 -25.44 2.00 21.23
N THR A 312 -25.56 3.30 20.99
CA THR A 312 -24.89 4.01 19.89
C THR A 312 -23.60 4.70 20.29
N ALA A 313 -23.26 4.80 21.59
CA ALA A 313 -22.10 5.53 22.09
C ALA A 313 -20.77 5.10 21.45
N SER A 314 -20.57 3.78 21.25
CA SER A 314 -19.36 3.25 20.59
C SER A 314 -19.28 3.72 19.13
N SER A 315 -20.37 3.58 18.37
CA SER A 315 -20.41 3.99 16.95
C SER A 315 -20.22 5.51 16.79
N GLN A 316 -20.81 6.31 17.69
CA GLN A 316 -20.60 7.76 17.71
C GLN A 316 -19.14 8.13 18.04
N MET A 317 -18.49 7.42 18.96
CA MET A 317 -17.08 7.62 19.29
C MET A 317 -16.16 7.25 18.11
N ASP A 318 -16.48 6.18 17.39
CA ASP A 318 -15.76 5.79 16.17
C ASP A 318 -15.90 6.87 15.08
N ALA A 319 -17.11 7.38 14.87
CA ALA A 319 -17.37 8.47 13.94
C ALA A 319 -16.59 9.74 14.30
N LEU A 320 -16.58 10.13 15.58
CA LEU A 320 -15.80 11.27 16.09
C LEU A 320 -14.30 11.08 15.85
N THR A 321 -13.78 9.89 16.14
CA THR A 321 -12.36 9.56 15.98
C THR A 321 -11.95 9.59 14.51
N ASN A 322 -12.78 9.03 13.62
CA ASN A 322 -12.54 9.04 12.18
C ASN A 322 -12.61 10.46 11.60
N ALA A 323 -13.60 11.27 11.99
CA ALA A 323 -13.72 12.66 11.57
C ALA A 323 -12.52 13.50 12.05
N TYR A 324 -12.07 13.29 13.29
CA TYR A 324 -10.90 13.95 13.85
C TYR A 324 -9.62 13.60 13.08
N ARG A 325 -9.39 12.31 12.82
CA ARG A 325 -8.24 11.86 12.03
C ARG A 325 -8.27 12.48 10.64
N PHE A 326 -9.39 12.37 9.94
CA PHE A 326 -9.55 12.86 8.57
C PHE A 326 -9.33 14.37 8.46
N LEU A 327 -10.03 15.19 9.26
CA LEU A 327 -9.87 16.65 9.18
C LEU A 327 -8.49 17.13 9.64
N THR A 328 -7.82 16.41 10.54
CA THR A 328 -6.43 16.69 10.92
C THR A 328 -5.49 16.48 9.73
N GLU A 329 -5.69 15.40 8.96
CA GLU A 329 -4.90 15.13 7.75
C GLU A 329 -5.19 16.17 6.64
N VAL A 330 -6.45 16.58 6.47
CA VAL A 330 -6.84 17.66 5.54
C VAL A 330 -6.14 18.98 5.92
N ALA A 331 -6.20 19.37 7.20
CA ALA A 331 -5.54 20.57 7.69
C ALA A 331 -4.03 20.50 7.44
N THR A 332 -3.42 19.35 7.76
CA THR A 332 -1.98 19.13 7.54
C THR A 332 -1.61 19.26 6.06
N SER A 333 -2.46 18.80 5.15
CA SER A 333 -2.23 18.88 3.70
C SER A 333 -2.35 20.30 3.14
N GLN A 334 -3.13 21.17 3.77
CA GLN A 334 -3.28 22.58 3.36
C GLN A 334 -2.20 23.49 3.96
N VAL A 335 -1.94 23.36 5.26
CA VAL A 335 -1.14 24.33 6.02
C VAL A 335 0.10 23.75 6.71
N GLY A 336 0.39 22.46 6.50
CA GLY A 336 1.51 21.78 7.14
C GLY A 336 1.26 21.53 8.63
N SER A 337 2.34 21.46 9.42
CA SER A 337 2.27 21.05 10.82
C SER A 337 2.03 22.19 11.82
N ASP A 338 1.76 23.43 11.36
CA ASP A 338 1.47 24.55 12.25
C ASP A 338 0.07 24.40 12.88
N PRO A 339 -0.04 24.20 14.22
CA PRO A 339 -1.33 23.97 14.86
C PRO A 339 -2.28 25.16 14.83
N GLN A 340 -1.75 26.38 14.61
CA GLN A 340 -2.53 27.63 14.62
C GLN A 340 -2.88 28.12 13.21
N ALA A 341 -2.21 27.62 12.18
CA ALA A 341 -2.52 27.99 10.81
C ALA A 341 -3.98 27.61 10.47
N LEU A 342 -4.68 28.54 9.84
CA LEU A 342 -6.07 28.36 9.43
C LEU A 342 -6.12 27.59 8.11
N CYS A 343 -6.75 26.42 8.12
CA CYS A 343 -7.16 25.73 6.91
C CYS A 343 -8.59 26.12 6.55
N ARG A 344 -8.90 26.05 5.25
CA ARG A 344 -10.21 26.37 4.71
C ARG A 344 -10.85 25.10 4.17
N LEU A 345 -12.01 24.79 4.70
CA LEU A 345 -12.80 23.62 4.33
C LEU A 345 -13.97 24.02 3.41
N SER A 346 -13.83 25.12 2.68
CA SER A 346 -14.74 25.53 1.61
C SER A 346 -14.63 24.56 0.43
N ARG A 347 -15.63 24.52 -0.45
CA ARG A 347 -15.59 23.64 -1.64
C ARG A 347 -14.35 23.89 -2.50
N GLU A 348 -14.05 25.16 -2.77
CA GLU A 348 -12.93 25.54 -3.64
C GLU A 348 -11.59 25.08 -3.04
N ASP A 349 -11.37 25.34 -1.75
CA ASP A 349 -10.12 24.98 -1.07
C ASP A 349 -9.96 23.46 -0.93
N VAL A 350 -11.06 22.74 -0.66
CA VAL A 350 -11.07 21.28 -0.56
C VAL A 350 -10.78 20.64 -1.90
N GLU A 351 -11.48 21.03 -2.97
CA GLU A 351 -11.25 20.50 -4.33
C GLU A 351 -9.86 20.88 -4.86
N ALA A 352 -9.28 21.99 -4.38
CA ALA A 352 -7.91 22.37 -4.66
C ALA A 352 -6.88 21.54 -3.88
N THR A 353 -7.21 20.93 -2.74
CA THR A 353 -6.23 20.22 -1.89
C THR A 353 -5.91 18.82 -2.42
N LEU A 354 -4.63 18.44 -2.38
CA LEU A 354 -4.18 17.06 -2.64
C LEU A 354 -3.79 16.42 -1.31
N MET A 355 -4.33 15.23 -1.03
CA MET A 355 -3.90 14.41 0.10
C MET A 355 -2.77 13.51 -0.38
N VAL A 356 -1.57 13.72 0.16
CA VAL A 356 -0.40 12.93 -0.22
C VAL A 356 0.11 12.20 1.00
N ARG A 357 0.27 10.88 0.87
CA ARG A 357 0.83 10.01 1.90
C ARG A 357 1.96 9.21 1.31
N VAL A 358 2.94 8.87 2.14
CA VAL A 358 3.89 7.81 1.83
C VAL A 358 3.57 6.64 2.74
N VAL A 359 3.10 5.57 2.13
CA VAL A 359 2.56 4.39 2.83
C VAL A 359 3.59 3.27 2.76
N ARG A 360 3.86 2.68 3.91
CA ARG A 360 4.60 1.43 4.04
C ARG A 360 3.59 0.27 3.99
N GLN A 361 3.96 -0.84 3.37
CA GLN A 361 3.16 -2.04 3.42
C GLN A 361 3.13 -2.58 4.86
N GLU A 362 1.93 -2.81 5.40
CA GLU A 362 1.77 -3.36 6.75
C GLU A 362 2.36 -4.77 6.80
N ALA A 363 3.22 -5.03 7.80
CA ALA A 363 3.71 -6.36 8.07
C ALA A 363 2.55 -7.21 8.63
N VAL A 364 2.41 -8.45 8.17
CA VAL A 364 1.54 -9.40 8.86
C VAL A 364 2.27 -9.83 10.13
N GLU A 365 1.68 -9.53 11.29
CA GLU A 365 2.18 -9.97 12.62
C GLU A 365 2.23 -11.49 12.75
#